data_AF-A0A2S8NWE3-F1
#
_entry.id   AF-A0A2S8NWE3-F1
#
_cell.length_a   1.000
_cell.length_b   1.000
_cell.length_c   1.000
_cell.angle_alpha   90.00
_cell.angle_beta   90.00
_cell.angle_gamma   90.00
#
_symmetry.space_group_name_H-M   'P 1'
#
loop_
_entity.id
_entity.type
_entity.pdbx_description
1 polymer ?
#
loop_
_entity_poly.entity_id
_entity_poly.type
_entity_poly.pdbx_seq_one_letter_code
_entity_poly.pdbx_strand_id
1 'polypeptide(L)'
;MSSQCDRCKKEIIEMTTSNQRRFDGGTLIVTDIPVQKCGCEEEIHLADGALMAGYARLLASHKIVGNVTVSLMDLEKNFSMQDFFPKSATL
;
A
#
# COMPACT_ATOMS: atom_id res chain seq x y z
N MET A 1 18.90 0.05 19.41
CA MET A 1 19.69 -0.70 18.42
C MET A 1 19.32 -0.12 17.07
N SER A 2 20.27 0.45 16.32
CA SER A 2 20.01 0.83 14.93
C SER A 2 20.24 -0.40 14.05
N SER A 3 19.28 -0.71 13.20
CA SER A 3 19.43 -1.78 12.20
C SER A 3 20.34 -1.26 11.09
N GLN A 4 21.43 -1.96 10.83
CA GLN A 4 22.34 -1.60 9.74
C GLN A 4 21.97 -2.38 8.49
N CYS A 5 22.03 -1.70 7.35
CA CYS A 5 21.80 -2.31 6.05
C CYS A 5 22.95 -3.25 5.71
N ASP A 6 22.64 -4.52 5.44
CA ASP A 6 23.66 -5.56 5.24
C ASP A 6 24.63 -5.24 4.10
N ARG A 7 24.15 -4.48 3.11
CA ARG A 7 24.84 -4.16 1.86
C ARG A 7 25.85 -3.03 1.99
N CYS A 8 25.45 -1.89 2.57
CA CYS A 8 26.32 -0.72 2.67
C CYS A 8 26.75 -0.38 4.10
N LYS A 9 26.31 -1.17 5.09
CA LYS A 9 26.58 -0.98 6.53
C LYS A 9 26.14 0.38 7.10
N LYS A 10 25.41 1.17 6.32
CA LYS A 10 24.77 2.41 6.78
C LYS A 10 23.47 2.07 7.51
N GLU A 11 22.99 3.05 8.27
CA GLU A 11 21.76 2.95 9.03
C GLU A 11 20.54 2.75 8.12
N ILE A 12 19.62 1.88 8.56
CA ILE A 12 18.28 1.75 8.00
C ILE A 12 17.41 2.81 8.68
N ILE A 13 16.81 3.67 7.87
CA ILE A 13 15.89 4.70 8.34
C ILE A 13 14.48 4.24 8.02
N GLU A 14 13.64 4.18 9.04
CA GLU A 14 12.21 3.99 8.88
C GLU A 14 11.55 5.33 8.58
N MET A 15 10.77 5.37 7.52
CA MET A 15 10.00 6.56 7.15
C MET A 15 8.68 6.14 6.51
N THR A 16 7.80 7.11 6.25
CA THR A 16 6.56 6.88 5.52
C THR A 16 6.62 7.51 4.14
N THR A 17 5.90 6.92 3.20
CA THR A 17 5.72 7.44 1.84
C THR A 17 4.25 7.38 1.42
N SER A 18 3.98 7.84 0.20
CA SER A 18 2.69 7.67 -0.46
C SER A 18 2.83 6.86 -1.75
N ASN A 19 1.79 6.13 -2.11
CA ASN A 19 1.70 5.40 -3.38
C ASN A 19 0.43 5.82 -4.11
N GLN A 20 0.53 5.99 -5.42
CA GLN A 20 -0.61 6.36 -6.26
C GLN A 20 -0.94 5.23 -7.22
N ARG A 21 -2.23 4.90 -7.30
CA ARG A 21 -2.73 3.86 -8.18
C ARG A 21 -3.96 4.36 -8.94
N ARG A 22 -3.91 4.23 -10.26
CA ARG A 22 -5.07 4.54 -11.11
C ARG A 22 -6.11 3.43 -11.02
N PHE A 23 -7.38 3.82 -11.08
CA PHE A 23 -8.52 2.92 -11.24
C PHE A 23 -9.53 3.54 -12.22
N ASP A 24 -10.50 2.75 -12.69
CA ASP A 24 -11.53 3.28 -13.59
C ASP A 24 -12.41 4.30 -12.85
N GLY A 25 -12.35 5.56 -13.31
CA GLY A 25 -13.00 6.70 -12.66
C GLY A 25 -12.05 7.64 -11.91
N GLY A 26 -10.79 7.25 -11.61
CA GLY A 26 -9.92 8.15 -10.84
C GLY A 26 -8.57 7.61 -10.38
N THR A 27 -8.03 8.23 -9.32
CA THR A 27 -6.74 7.87 -8.73
C THR A 27 -6.88 7.65 -7.22
N LEU A 28 -6.43 6.51 -6.75
CA LEU A 28 -6.26 6.19 -5.34
C LEU A 28 -4.87 6.65 -4.89
N ILE A 29 -4.81 7.42 -3.82
CA ILE A 29 -3.59 7.89 -3.18
C ILE A 29 -3.56 7.28 -1.77
N VAL A 30 -2.62 6.38 -1.53
CA VAL A 30 -2.44 5.75 -0.22
C VAL A 30 -1.27 6.43 0.48
N THR A 31 -1.51 7.00 1.66
CA THR A 31 -0.49 7.69 2.47
C THR A 31 0.00 6.80 3.61
N ASP A 32 1.05 7.25 4.29
CA ASP A 32 1.57 6.64 5.53
C ASP A 32 2.06 5.19 5.34
N ILE A 33 2.56 4.89 4.14
CA ILE A 33 3.10 3.58 3.78
C ILE A 33 4.49 3.46 4.42
N PRO A 34 4.72 2.50 5.33
CA PRO A 34 6.03 2.31 5.93
C PRO A 34 7.02 1.83 4.87
N VAL A 35 8.15 2.52 4.81
CA VAL A 35 9.29 2.15 3.98
C VAL A 35 10.55 2.13 4.81
N GLN A 36 11.41 1.17 4.52
CA GLN A 36 12.77 1.14 5.02
C GLN A 36 13.70 1.62 3.93
N LYS A 37 14.38 2.74 4.19
CA LYS A 37 15.36 3.30 3.29
C LYS A 37 16.75 2.98 3.81
N CYS A 38 17.53 2.31 2.98
CA CYS A 38 18.95 2.11 3.23
C CYS A 38 19.75 3.28 2.65
N GLY A 39 20.80 3.73 3.34
CA GLY A 39 21.67 4.85 2.91
C GLY A 39 22.47 4.63 1.61
N CYS A 40 22.25 3.52 0.90
CA CYS A 40 22.70 3.28 -0.47
C CYS A 40 21.56 3.39 -1.51
N GLU A 41 20.48 4.10 -1.17
CA GLU A 41 19.34 4.46 -2.04
C GLU A 41 18.39 3.31 -2.42
N GLU A 42 18.45 2.17 -1.74
CA GLU A 42 17.41 1.14 -1.87
C GLU A 42 16.24 1.46 -0.93
N GLU A 43 15.03 1.55 -1.51
CA GLU A 43 13.76 1.69 -0.79
C GLU A 43 13.00 0.36 -0.83
N ILE A 44 12.73 -0.18 0.37
CA ILE A 44 11.92 -1.39 0.53
C ILE A 44 10.53 -0.95 1.01
N HIS A 45 9.53 -1.15 0.16
CA HIS A 45 8.13 -0.95 0.54
C HIS A 45 7.65 -2.15 1.38
N LEU A 46 7.20 -1.87 2.61
CA LEU A 46 6.71 -2.89 3.52
C LEU A 46 5.18 -3.08 3.44
N ALA A 47 4.50 -2.31 2.59
CA ALA A 47 3.04 -2.32 2.50
C ALA A 47 2.49 -3.38 1.55
N ASP A 48 1.26 -3.81 1.85
CA ASP A 48 0.53 -4.81 1.07
C ASP A 48 0.02 -4.23 -0.27
N GLY A 49 0.77 -4.49 -1.33
CA GLY A 49 0.41 -4.12 -2.70
C GLY A 49 -0.90 -4.73 -3.20
N ALA A 50 -1.34 -5.85 -2.63
CA ALA A 50 -2.58 -6.52 -3.00
C ALA A 50 -3.79 -5.89 -2.30
N LEU A 51 -3.67 -5.49 -1.03
CA LEU A 51 -4.72 -4.74 -0.33
C LEU A 51 -5.08 -3.44 -1.07
N MET A 52 -4.07 -2.65 -1.45
CA MET A 52 -4.25 -1.44 -2.24
C MET A 52 -4.86 -1.71 -3.63
N ALA A 53 -4.53 -2.85 -4.26
CA ALA A 53 -5.09 -3.25 -5.54
C ALA A 53 -6.59 -3.60 -5.40
N GLY A 54 -6.92 -4.36 -4.35
CA GLY A 54 -8.28 -4.74 -4.02
C GLY A 54 -9.16 -3.54 -3.78
N TYR A 55 -8.69 -2.58 -2.98
CA TYR A 55 -9.44 -1.36 -2.71
C TYR A 55 -9.64 -0.49 -3.95
N ALA A 56 -8.63 -0.34 -4.81
CA ALA A 56 -8.77 0.37 -6.08
C ALA A 56 -9.86 -0.27 -6.99
N ARG A 57 -9.94 -1.61 -7.02
CA ARG A 57 -11.01 -2.32 -7.75
C ARG A 57 -12.38 -2.09 -7.10
N LEU A 58 -12.45 -2.06 -5.78
CA LEU A 58 -13.67 -1.78 -5.04
C LEU A 58 -14.22 -0.38 -5.39
N LEU A 59 -13.37 0.64 -5.43
CA LEU A 59 -13.74 2.01 -5.82
C LEU A 59 -14.31 2.06 -7.24
N ALA A 60 -13.65 1.38 -8.19
CA ALA A 60 -14.14 1.28 -9.57
C ALA A 60 -15.52 0.58 -9.63
N SER A 61 -15.70 -0.52 -8.88
CA SER A 61 -16.97 -1.26 -8.86
C SER A 61 -18.13 -0.43 -8.32
N HIS A 62 -17.85 0.48 -7.37
CA HIS A 62 -18.81 1.44 -6.85
C HIS A 62 -18.97 2.71 -7.70
N LYS A 63 -18.29 2.79 -8.86
CA LYS A 63 -18.33 3.93 -9.79
C LYS A 63 -17.93 5.26 -9.12
N ILE A 64 -16.97 5.20 -8.21
CA ILE A 64 -16.38 6.40 -7.61
C ILE A 64 -15.58 7.15 -8.69
N VAL A 65 -15.74 8.47 -8.74
CA VAL A 65 -15.05 9.34 -9.70
C VAL A 65 -14.19 10.35 -8.95
N GLY A 66 -12.95 10.55 -9.42
CA GLY A 66 -12.02 11.53 -8.87
C GLY A 66 -10.91 10.92 -8.00
N ASN A 67 -10.26 11.78 -7.21
CA ASN A 67 -9.13 11.37 -6.37
C ASN A 67 -9.61 10.92 -4.99
N VAL A 68 -9.19 9.73 -4.58
CA VAL A 68 -9.47 9.18 -3.25
C VAL A 68 -8.15 9.09 -2.49
N THR A 69 -8.06 9.76 -1.34
CA THR A 69 -6.87 9.70 -0.47
C THR A 69 -7.22 8.98 0.83
N VAL A 70 -6.41 8.00 1.21
CA VAL A 70 -6.61 7.20 2.44
C VAL A 70 -5.25 6.82 3.05
N SER A 71 -5.15 6.75 4.37
CA SER A 71 -3.94 6.23 5.03
C SER A 71 -3.89 4.71 4.93
N LEU A 72 -2.70 4.12 4.90
CA LEU A 72 -2.57 2.65 4.93
C LEU A 72 -3.21 2.06 6.20
N MET A 73 -3.06 2.74 7.34
CA MET A 73 -3.64 2.31 8.62
C MET A 73 -5.18 2.25 8.57
N ASP A 74 -5.83 3.24 7.96
CA ASP A 74 -7.28 3.23 7.79
C ASP A 74 -7.72 2.12 6.83
N LEU A 75 -6.92 1.84 5.80
CA LEU A 75 -7.18 0.75 4.87
C LEU A 75 -7.16 -0.61 5.59
N GLU A 76 -6.10 -0.87 6.36
CA GLU A 76 -5.89 -2.12 7.09
C GLU A 76 -6.87 -2.32 8.25
N LYS A 77 -7.38 -1.22 8.83
CA LYS A 77 -8.40 -1.29 9.89
C LYS A 77 -9.75 -1.76 9.35
N ASN A 78 -10.07 -1.44 8.10
CA ASN A 78 -11.40 -1.68 7.52
C ASN A 78 -11.42 -2.83 6.50
N PHE A 79 -10.27 -3.21 5.96
CA PHE A 79 -10.16 -4.20 4.91
C PHE A 79 -8.97 -5.14 5.13
N SER A 80 -9.15 -6.37 4.70
CA SER A 80 -8.12 -7.39 4.57
C SER A 80 -8.02 -7.83 3.10
N MET A 81 -6.91 -8.48 2.73
CA MET A 81 -6.81 -9.08 1.39
C MET A 81 -7.95 -10.07 1.08
N GLN A 82 -8.49 -10.74 2.10
CA GLN A 82 -9.56 -11.73 1.96
C GLN A 82 -10.87 -11.12 1.45
N ASP A 83 -11.11 -9.84 1.76
CA ASP A 83 -12.29 -9.12 1.30
C ASP A 83 -12.30 -8.88 -0.22
N PHE A 84 -11.13 -9.01 -0.85
CA PHE A 84 -10.94 -8.76 -2.28
C PHE A 84 -10.71 -10.02 -3.11
N PHE A 85 -10.56 -11.18 -2.49
CA PHE A 85 -10.55 -12.44 -3.21
C PHE A 85 -11.98 -12.81 -3.63
N PRO A 86 -12.18 -13.32 -4.85
CA PRO A 86 -13.47 -13.86 -5.22
C PRO A 86 -13.79 -14.98 -4.24
N LYS A 87 -14.90 -14.84 -3.49
CA LYS A 87 -15.44 -15.94 -2.70
C LYS A 87 -15.67 -17.06 -3.70
N SER A 88 -14.83 -18.10 -3.63
CA SER A 88 -14.97 -19.29 -4.46
C SER A 88 -16.44 -19.68 -4.39
N ALA A 89 -17.11 -19.63 -5.55
CA ALA A 89 -18.48 -20.09 -5.66
C ALA A 89 -18.50 -21.49 -5.07
N THR A 90 -19.21 -21.64 -3.96
CA THR A 90 -19.53 -22.95 -3.40
C THR A 90 -20.24 -23.72 -4.51
N LEU A 91 -19.54 -24.70 -5.08
CA LEU A 91 -20.11 -25.70 -5.97
C LEU A 91 -21.12 -26.55 -5.19
#